data_AF-A0A920RYX6-F1
#
_entry.id   AF-A0A920RYX6-F1
#
_cell.length_a   1.000
_cell.length_b   1.000
_cell.length_c   1.000
_cell.angle_alpha   90.00
_cell.angle_beta   90.00
_cell.angle_gamma   90.00
#
_symmetry.space_group_name_H-M   'P 1'
#
loop_
_entity.id
_entity.type
_entity.pdbx_description
1 polymer ?
#
loop_
_entity_poly.entity_id
_entity_poly.type
_entity_poly.pdbx_seq_one_letter_code
_entity_poly.pdbx_strand_id
1 'polypeptide(L)' 'MSKGYQRIGSLIAVYFEGHYQDANESERASFEEMLSLQDNVLIEMFADPQHIEDKKWQQIIIQIIGNKQGFLIT' A
#
# COMPACT_ATOMS: atom_id res chain seq x y z
N MET A 1 4.00 9.29 16.87
CA MET A 1 3.47 8.36 15.86
C MET A 1 3.17 7.03 16.52
N SER A 2 1.97 6.47 16.34
CA SER A 2 1.63 5.16 16.90
C SER A 2 2.32 4.04 16.11
N LYS A 3 2.55 2.87 16.73
CA LYS A 3 3.21 1.71 16.09
C LYS A 3 2.51 1.25 14.80
N GLY A 4 1.20 1.51 14.65
CA GLY A 4 0.43 1.17 13.44
C GLY A 4 0.87 1.97 12.21
N TYR A 5 1.08 3.29 12.37
CA TYR A 5 1.57 4.16 11.29
C TYR A 5 2.96 3.76 10.81
N GLN A 6 3.86 3.43 11.75
CA GLN A 6 5.20 2.98 11.40
C GLN A 6 5.18 1.71 10.55
N ARG A 7 4.29 0.76 10.88
CA ARG A 7 4.13 -0.48 10.13
C ARG A 7 3.58 -0.25 8.72
N ILE A 8 2.58 0.62 8.57
CA ILE A 8 2.04 0.98 7.25
C ILE A 8 3.12 1.63 6.39
N GLY A 9 3.87 2.59 6.95
CA GLY A 9 4.98 3.24 6.26
C GLY A 9 6.04 2.24 5.77
N SER A 10 6.40 1.25 6.60
CA SER A 10 7.33 0.19 6.18
C SER A 10 6.79 -0.67 5.04
N LEU A 11 5.50 -1.00 5.04
CA LEU A 11 4.90 -1.80 3.97
C LEU A 11 4.87 -1.04 2.64
N ILE A 12 4.52 0.26 2.70
CA ILE A 12 4.56 1.14 1.53
C ILE A 12 5.98 1.25 0.97
N ALA A 13 6.98 1.40 1.83
CA ALA A 13 8.38 1.47 1.41
C ALA A 13 8.84 0.19 0.69
N VAL A 14 8.50 -0.99 1.22
CA VAL A 14 8.82 -2.29 0.57
C VAL A 14 8.14 -2.40 -0.80
N TYR A 15 6.89 -1.96 -0.92
CA TYR A 15 6.20 -1.93 -2.22
C TYR A 15 6.86 -0.96 -3.20
N PHE A 16 7.32 0.19 -2.73
CA PHE A 16 8.02 1.16 -3.56
C PHE A 16 9.35 0.63 -4.10
N GLU A 17 10.13 -0.05 -3.26
CA GLU A 17 11.44 -0.60 -3.64
C GLU A 17 11.34 -1.76 -4.65
N GLY A 18 10.27 -2.54 -4.59
CA GLY A 18 10.06 -3.69 -5.49
C GLY A 18 9.11 -3.40 -6.66
N HIS A 19 7.84 -3.13 -6.36
CA HIS A 19 6.79 -3.11 -7.38
C HIS A 19 6.69 -1.79 -8.12
N TYR A 20 6.88 -0.65 -7.44
CA TYR A 20 6.77 0.66 -8.10
C TYR A 20 7.85 0.87 -9.18
N GLN A 21 9.05 0.33 -8.98
CA GLN A 21 10.14 0.43 -9.96
C GLN A 21 9.83 -0.29 -11.27
N ASP A 22 9.11 -1.42 -11.22
CA ASP A 22 8.74 -2.21 -12.41
C ASP A 22 7.35 -1.84 -12.95
N ALA A 23 6.56 -1.06 -12.20
CA ALA A 23 5.23 -0.64 -12.57
C ALA A 23 5.20 0.28 -13.79
N ASN A 24 4.14 0.18 -14.58
CA ASN A 24 3.91 1.09 -15.70
C ASN A 24 3.44 2.47 -15.22
N GLU A 25 3.43 3.46 -16.11
CA GLU A 25 3.07 4.84 -15.78
C GLU A 25 1.67 4.96 -15.14
N SER A 26 0.69 4.19 -15.61
CA SER A 26 -0.67 4.21 -15.05
C SER A 26 -0.73 3.62 -13.64
N GLU A 27 0.05 2.58 -13.36
CA GLU A 27 0.14 1.96 -12.04
C GLU A 27 0.85 2.87 -11.05
N ARG A 28 1.95 3.52 -11.47
CA ARG A 28 2.67 4.51 -10.66
C ARG A 28 1.80 5.72 -10.34
N ALA A 29 1.08 6.25 -11.32
CA ALA A 29 0.16 7.37 -11.10
C ALA A 29 -0.94 6.99 -10.09
N SER A 30 -1.46 5.77 -10.16
CA SER A 30 -2.48 5.29 -9.22
C SER A 30 -1.93 5.15 -7.79
N PHE A 31 -0.67 4.72 -7.65
CA PHE A 31 0.01 4.63 -6.36
C PHE A 31 0.31 6.02 -5.77
N GLU A 32 0.77 6.96 -6.58
CA GLU A 32 1.02 8.35 -6.17
C GLU A 32 -0.26 9.06 -5.75
N GLU A 33 -1.35 8.86 -6.50
CA GLU A 33 -2.68 9.38 -6.16
C GLU A 33 -3.15 8.83 -4.81
N MET A 34 -2.97 7.52 -4.57
CA MET A 34 -3.27 6.91 -3.29
C MET A 34 -2.41 7.50 -2.15
N LEU A 35 -1.11 7.74 -2.36
CA LEU A 35 -0.24 8.34 -1.34
C LEU A 35 -0.58 9.81 -1.04
N SER A 36 -1.27 10.50 -1.94
CA SER A 36 -1.75 11.86 -1.71
C SER A 36 -2.98 11.95 -0.80
N LEU A 37 -3.59 10.80 -0.48
CA LEU A 37 -4.72 10.72 0.44
C LEU A 37 -4.31 11.09 1.86
N GLN A 38 -5.29 11.55 2.64
CA GLN A 38 -5.06 11.80 4.06
C GLN A 38 -4.75 10.49 4.80
N ASP A 39 -3.86 10.60 5.79
CA ASP A 39 -3.39 9.49 6.62
C ASP A 39 -4.51 8.60 7.19
N ASN A 40 -5.63 9.20 7.61
CA ASN A 40 -6.80 8.47 8.12
C ASN A 40 -7.44 7.58 7.04
N VAL A 41 -7.56 8.08 5.82
CA VAL A 41 -8.12 7.34 4.68
C VAL A 41 -7.21 6.16 4.33
N LEU A 42 -5.90 6.39 4.27
CA LEU A 42 -4.92 5.32 4.06
C LEU A 42 -5.05 4.23 5.14
N ILE A 43 -5.16 4.60 6.42
CA ILE A 43 -5.32 3.63 7.51
C ILE A 43 -6.59 2.80 7.34
N GLU A 44 -7.71 3.43 7.02
CA GLU A 44 -8.97 2.72 6.81
C GLU A 44 -8.85 1.71 5.65
N MET A 45 -8.20 2.11 4.56
CA MET A 45 -7.91 1.22 3.42
C MET A 45 -7.02 0.03 3.83
N PHE A 46 -5.99 0.25 4.65
CA PHE A 46 -5.13 -0.83 5.16
C PHE A 46 -5.83 -1.72 6.19
N ALA A 47 -6.79 -1.19 6.94
CA ALA A 47 -7.56 -1.93 7.94
C ALA A 47 -8.64 -2.83 7.31
N ASP A 48 -9.25 -2.36 6.22
CA ASP A 48 -10.32 -3.09 5.51
C ASP A 48 -10.16 -3.02 3.97
N PRO A 49 -9.15 -3.72 3.41
CA PRO A 49 -8.86 -3.64 1.99
C PRO A 49 -9.95 -4.26 1.09
N GLN A 50 -10.88 -5.05 1.63
CA GLN A 50 -11.94 -5.69 0.85
C GLN A 50 -13.06 -4.72 0.46
N HIS A 51 -13.25 -3.65 1.23
CA HIS A 51 -14.32 -2.68 1.04
C HIS A 51 -13.88 -1.39 0.35
N ILE A 52 -12.66 -1.34 -0.19
CA ILE A 52 -12.18 -0.23 -1.02
C ILE A 52 -12.98 -0.21 -2.34
N GLU A 53 -13.62 0.93 -2.61
CA GLU A 53 -14.45 1.13 -3.80
C GLU A 53 -13.60 1.17 -5.08
N ASP A 54 -12.51 1.94 -5.08
CA ASP A 54 -11.60 2.00 -6.21
C ASP A 54 -10.81 0.69 -6.35
N LYS A 55 -11.06 -0.04 -7.44
CA LYS A 55 -10.43 -1.33 -7.68
C LYS A 55 -8.93 -1.25 -7.94
N LYS A 56 -8.41 -0.13 -8.42
CA LYS A 56 -6.97 0.08 -8.60
C LYS A 56 -6.29 0.23 -7.25
N TRP A 57 -6.84 1.07 -6.38
CA TRP A 57 -6.31 1.23 -5.02
C TRP A 57 -6.48 -0.03 -4.19
N GLN A 58 -7.60 -0.74 -4.34
CA GLN A 58 -7.80 -2.05 -3.72
C GLN A 58 -6.69 -3.03 -4.12
N GLN A 59 -6.37 -3.13 -5.41
CA GLN A 59 -5.31 -4.02 -5.88
C GLN A 59 -3.93 -3.61 -5.33
N ILE A 60 -3.62 -2.32 -5.34
CA ILE A 60 -2.36 -1.81 -4.78
C ILE A 60 -2.26 -2.14 -3.29
N ILE A 61 -3.29 -1.87 -2.49
CA ILE A 61 -3.29 -2.18 -1.05
C ILE A 61 -3.20 -3.69 -0.80
N ILE A 62 -3.92 -4.50 -1.57
CA ILE A 62 -3.82 -5.96 -1.49
C ILE A 62 -2.41 -6.43 -1.84
N GLN A 63 -1.76 -5.84 -2.84
CA GLN A 63 -0.36 -6.13 -3.17
C GLN A 63 0.57 -5.71 -2.03
N ILE A 64 0.41 -4.51 -1.44
CA ILE A 64 1.21 -4.04 -0.31
C ILE A 64 1.07 -4.98 0.91
N ILE A 65 -0.15 -5.41 1.24
CA ILE A 65 -0.42 -6.34 2.37
C ILE A 65 0.01 -7.78 2.03
N GLY A 66 -0.20 -8.19 0.78
CA GLY A 66 0.03 -9.52 0.24
C GLY A 66 1.48 -9.81 -0.12
N ASN A 67 2.33 -8.78 -0.27
CA ASN A 67 3.78 -8.89 -0.45
C ASN A 67 4.52 -9.36 0.84
N LYS A 68 3.82 -10.14 1.68
CA LYS A 68 4.34 -10.94 2.78
C LYS A 68 5.28 -12.07 2.34
N GLN A 69 5.76 -12.10 1.09
CA GLN A 69 6.93 -12.93 0.76
C GLN A 69 8.24 -12.34 1.27
N GLY A 70 8.27 -11.08 1.72
CA GLY A 70 9.45 -10.47 2.36
C GLY A 70 9.42 -10.38 3.90
N PHE A 71 8.32 -10.75 4.55
CA PHE A 71 8.15 -10.66 6.01
C PHE A 71 7.83 -12.04 6.63
N LEU A 72 8.52 -13.08 6.16
CA LEU A 72 8.78 -14.24 7.00
C LEU A 72 9.86 -13.84 8.00
N ILE A 73 9.44 -13.34 9.17
CA ILE A 73 10.28 -13.46 10.36
C ILE A 73 10.30 -14.95 10.68
N THR A 74 11.30 -15.65 10.15
CA THR A 74 11.78 -16.94 10.71
C THR A 74 13.07 -16.65 11.46
#